data_AF-A0A7M5UET4-F1
#
_entry.id   AF-A0A7M5UET4-F1
#
_cell.length_a   1.000
_cell.length_b   1.000
_cell.length_c   1.000
_cell.angle_alpha   90.00
_cell.angle_beta   90.00
_cell.angle_gamma   90.00
#
_symmetry.space_group_name_H-M   'P 1'
#
loop_
_entity.id
_entity.type
_entity.pdbx_description
1 polymer ?
#
loop_
_entity_poly.entity_id
_entity_poly.type
_entity_poly.pdbx_seq_one_letter_code
_entity_poly.pdbx_strand_id
1 'polypeptide(L)'
;VNGGWSRWSSWSACDVYCGNGRQSRQRLCNEPAPRKNGNPCNGKSRETKSCRSGACYKSRYDCEFDNDGWCLWRSQHGHWKIVSSNYNDEIVGPKTDVSFGIGRYLILKDDQKDSLILKDLPKNQICFSFHLQKTKNTKLIVTGLDASGKHILFQSHPGGKPISEWTNVKIPLIDARFIEIQIDGHTEEAKDFIAIDDIFFTKEKCSQNVLREEDRKMLKLKDL
;
A
#
# COMPACT_ATOMS: atom_id res chain seq x y z
N VAL A 1 13.92 35.72 -3.96
CA VAL A 1 14.09 35.19 -2.58
C VAL A 1 14.11 33.68 -2.70
N ASN A 2 15.21 33.04 -2.31
CA ASN A 2 15.30 31.59 -2.35
C ASN A 2 14.41 30.97 -1.27
N GLY A 3 13.85 29.81 -1.56
CA GLY A 3 13.02 29.07 -0.62
C GLY A 3 13.81 28.61 0.60
N GLY A 4 13.20 28.73 1.77
CA GLY A 4 13.68 28.14 3.01
C GLY A 4 12.68 27.12 3.56
N TRP A 5 13.23 26.05 4.13
CA TRP A 5 12.44 25.00 4.76
C TRP A 5 11.89 25.48 6.11
N SER A 6 10.61 25.18 6.37
CA SER A 6 10.07 25.20 7.72
C SER A 6 10.76 24.17 8.61
N ARG A 7 10.51 24.27 9.92
CA ARG A 7 10.78 23.15 10.83
C ARG A 7 10.01 21.91 10.39
N TRP A 8 10.61 20.75 10.66
CA TRP A 8 9.95 19.46 10.52
C TRP A 8 8.75 19.37 11.47
N SER A 9 7.67 18.75 11.01
CA SER A 9 6.60 18.28 11.89
C SER A 9 7.11 17.22 12.85
N SER A 10 6.34 16.97 13.92
CA SER A 10 6.47 15.72 14.68
C SER A 10 6.28 14.52 13.75
N TRP A 11 6.85 13.39 14.16
CA TRP A 11 6.60 12.11 13.49
C TRP A 11 5.13 11.71 13.66
N SER A 12 4.56 11.11 12.63
CA SER A 12 3.25 10.46 12.71
C SER A 12 3.28 9.26 13.67
N ALA A 13 2.10 8.76 14.04
CA ALA A 13 1.99 7.42 14.58
C ALA A 13 2.53 6.39 13.56
N CYS A 14 2.80 5.18 14.06
CA CYS A 14 3.15 4.05 13.22
C CYS A 14 1.98 3.72 12.29
N ASP A 15 2.26 3.49 11.01
CA ASP A 15 1.22 3.19 10.02
C ASP A 15 0.69 1.75 10.16
N VAL A 16 1.35 0.88 10.91
CA VAL A 16 0.83 -0.44 11.28
C VAL A 16 0.25 -0.45 12.68
N TYR A 17 -0.71 -1.35 12.91
CA TYR A 17 -1.28 -1.58 14.23
C TYR A 17 -0.36 -2.43 15.11
N CYS A 18 0.34 -3.39 14.54
CA CYS A 18 1.26 -4.30 15.22
C CYS A 18 2.47 -4.55 14.31
N GLY A 19 3.55 -5.10 14.85
CA GLY A 19 4.71 -5.50 14.05
C GLY A 19 5.54 -4.31 13.56
N ASN A 20 6.20 -4.49 12.42
CA ASN A 20 7.05 -3.47 11.83
C ASN A 20 6.23 -2.58 10.89
N GLY A 21 6.46 -1.28 10.94
CA GLY A 21 5.86 -0.35 10.00
C GLY A 21 6.67 0.92 9.84
N ARG A 22 6.00 1.97 9.35
CA ARG A 22 6.62 3.25 9.02
C ARG A 22 5.90 4.40 9.71
N GLN A 23 6.67 5.42 10.06
CA GLN A 23 6.17 6.72 10.48
C GLN A 23 6.79 7.78 9.60
N SER A 24 6.07 8.86 9.35
CA SER A 24 6.51 9.93 8.46
C SER A 24 6.43 11.29 9.12
N ARG A 25 7.25 12.21 8.63
CA ARG A 25 7.20 13.64 8.98
C ARG A 25 7.37 14.48 7.73
N GLN A 26 6.92 15.74 7.80
CA GLN A 26 6.95 16.66 6.66
C GLN A 26 7.43 18.04 7.07
N ARG A 27 7.92 18.79 6.08
CA ARG A 27 8.26 20.22 6.18
C ARG A 27 7.83 20.93 4.92
N LEU A 28 7.58 22.23 5.02
CA LEU A 28 7.09 23.06 3.93
C LEU A 28 8.18 24.01 3.44
N CYS A 29 8.18 24.29 2.13
CA CYS A 29 9.11 25.25 1.54
C CYS A 29 8.50 26.67 1.60
N ASN A 30 8.33 27.20 2.82
CA ASN A 30 7.63 28.46 3.05
C ASN A 30 8.30 29.38 4.08
N GLU A 31 9.49 29.05 4.58
CA GLU A 31 10.22 29.85 5.58
C GLU A 31 11.62 30.27 5.08
N PRO A 32 11.71 31.19 4.09
CA PRO A 32 10.62 31.88 3.39
C PRO A 32 10.15 31.13 2.12
N ALA A 33 8.95 31.43 1.63
CA ALA A 33 8.49 30.90 0.33
C ALA A 33 9.33 31.46 -0.83
N PRO A 34 9.68 30.65 -1.86
CA PRO A 34 10.37 31.12 -3.05
C PRO A 34 9.59 32.26 -3.74
N ARG A 35 10.28 33.32 -4.17
CA ARG A 35 9.67 34.45 -4.91
C ARG A 35 10.55 34.96 -6.05
N LYS A 36 9.90 35.42 -7.13
CA LYS A 36 10.51 35.82 -8.41
C LYS A 36 11.34 34.64 -8.95
N ASN A 37 12.60 34.86 -9.29
CA ASN A 37 13.54 33.84 -9.78
C ASN A 37 14.29 33.16 -8.62
N GLY A 38 13.65 33.00 -7.46
CA GLY A 38 14.26 32.35 -6.30
C GLY A 38 14.24 30.84 -6.44
N ASN A 39 15.31 30.18 -6.01
CA ASN A 39 15.41 28.72 -6.09
C ASN A 39 14.40 28.03 -5.17
N PRO A 40 13.84 26.88 -5.58
CA PRO A 40 13.06 26.04 -4.67
C PRO A 40 13.94 25.50 -3.54
N CYS A 41 13.31 25.02 -2.47
CA CYS A 41 14.05 24.42 -1.38
C CYS A 41 14.72 23.12 -1.84
N ASN A 42 16.04 23.03 -1.63
CA ASN A 42 16.81 21.83 -1.95
C ASN A 42 16.66 20.78 -0.84
N GLY A 43 16.43 19.52 -1.23
CA GLY A 43 16.27 18.39 -0.32
C GLY A 43 14.83 17.86 -0.22
N LYS A 44 14.62 16.84 0.61
CA LYS A 44 13.31 16.18 0.74
C LYS A 44 12.33 17.02 1.56
N SER A 45 11.09 17.16 1.11
CA SER A 45 9.97 17.74 1.88
C SER A 45 9.38 16.75 2.89
N ARG A 46 9.70 15.45 2.75
CA ARG A 46 9.18 14.37 3.56
C ARG A 46 10.30 13.41 3.97
N GLU A 47 10.16 12.86 5.16
CA GLU A 47 10.99 11.76 5.65
C GLU A 47 10.13 10.64 6.21
N THR A 48 10.63 9.42 6.07
CA THR A 48 10.01 8.20 6.58
C THR A 48 11.07 7.42 7.34
N LYS A 49 10.68 6.81 8.47
CA LYS A 49 11.54 5.92 9.24
C LYS A 49 10.75 4.75 9.80
N SER A 50 11.45 3.72 10.26
CA SER A 50 10.85 2.54 10.85
C SER A 50 10.18 2.87 12.19
N CYS A 51 9.14 2.11 12.48
CA CYS A 51 8.56 2.01 13.81
C CYS A 51 8.21 0.56 14.07
N ARG A 52 8.07 0.24 15.35
CA ARG A 52 7.53 -1.03 15.81
C ARG A 52 6.30 -0.74 16.64
N SER A 53 5.17 -1.30 16.23
CA SER A 53 3.99 -1.40 17.09
C SER A 53 3.99 -2.79 17.74
N GLY A 54 3.13 -3.01 18.74
CA GLY A 54 3.11 -4.24 19.56
C GLY A 54 3.15 -5.56 18.77
N ALA A 55 3.33 -6.70 19.44
CA ALA A 55 3.41 -7.99 18.74
C ALA A 55 2.14 -8.26 17.91
N CYS A 56 2.31 -8.70 16.65
CA CYS A 56 1.20 -9.19 15.84
C CYS A 56 0.84 -10.61 16.27
N TYR A 57 -0.45 -10.87 16.51
CA TYR A 57 -0.97 -12.22 16.54
C TYR A 57 -1.24 -12.64 15.10
N LYS A 58 -0.20 -13.22 14.47
CA LYS A 58 -0.25 -13.63 13.05
C LYS A 58 -1.37 -14.65 12.84
N SER A 59 -2.41 -14.25 12.11
CA SER A 59 -3.43 -15.16 11.64
C SER A 59 -2.95 -15.83 10.35
N ARG A 60 -3.49 -17.00 10.02
CA ARG A 60 -3.16 -17.69 8.76
C ARG A 60 -3.62 -16.94 7.48
N TYR A 61 -4.35 -15.84 7.65
CA TYR A 61 -4.88 -14.99 6.59
C TYR A 61 -3.97 -13.79 6.30
N ASP A 62 -3.13 -13.42 7.28
CA ASP A 62 -2.09 -12.42 7.13
C ASP A 62 -0.96 -13.01 6.29
N CYS A 63 -0.30 -12.18 5.49
CA CYS A 63 0.79 -12.64 4.63
C CYS A 63 1.83 -11.54 4.38
N GLU A 64 3.06 -11.81 4.80
CA GLU A 64 4.22 -10.93 4.62
C GLU A 64 5.03 -11.32 3.36
N PHE A 65 4.69 -12.43 2.69
CA PHE A 65 5.32 -12.95 1.45
C PHE A 65 6.83 -13.23 1.48
N ASP A 66 7.50 -12.90 2.59
CA ASP A 66 8.79 -13.39 3.02
C ASP A 66 8.73 -14.91 3.25
N ASN A 67 9.01 -15.37 4.46
CA ASN A 67 9.14 -16.79 4.76
C ASN A 67 7.83 -17.57 4.68
N ASP A 68 6.69 -16.88 4.58
CA ASP A 68 5.37 -17.50 4.52
C ASP A 68 4.98 -18.00 3.11
N GLY A 69 5.76 -17.62 2.08
CA GLY A 69 5.41 -17.89 0.69
C GLY A 69 4.05 -17.26 0.33
N TRP A 70 3.13 -18.04 -0.21
CA TRP A 70 1.80 -17.55 -0.62
C TRP A 70 0.77 -17.49 0.51
N CYS A 71 1.09 -18.02 1.69
CA CYS A 71 0.09 -18.28 2.73
C CYS A 71 -1.15 -19.00 2.15
N LEU A 72 -2.35 -18.44 2.34
CA LEU A 72 -3.59 -18.90 1.73
C LEU A 72 -3.97 -18.18 0.43
N TRP A 73 -3.22 -17.15 0.03
CA TRP A 73 -3.51 -16.39 -1.18
C TRP A 73 -3.19 -17.20 -2.43
N ARG A 74 -3.99 -17.02 -3.48
CA ARG A 74 -3.83 -17.71 -4.76
C ARG A 74 -3.94 -16.74 -5.92
N SER A 75 -2.96 -16.80 -6.81
CA SER A 75 -2.99 -16.13 -8.11
C SER A 75 -3.83 -16.97 -9.07
N GLN A 76 -4.85 -16.35 -9.68
CA GLN A 76 -5.82 -17.07 -10.51
C GLN A 76 -5.18 -17.60 -11.81
N HIS A 77 -4.34 -16.80 -12.46
CA HIS A 77 -3.67 -17.16 -13.72
C HIS A 77 -2.15 -17.34 -13.57
N GLY A 78 -1.62 -17.17 -12.36
CA GLY A 78 -0.19 -17.29 -12.09
C GLY A 78 0.63 -16.08 -12.49
N HIS A 79 0.03 -14.91 -12.79
CA HIS A 79 0.79 -13.72 -13.21
C HIS A 79 1.29 -12.90 -12.02
N TRP A 80 0.58 -12.93 -10.90
CA TRP A 80 1.17 -12.46 -9.63
C TRP A 80 2.37 -13.35 -9.27
N LYS A 81 3.49 -12.74 -8.91
CA LYS A 81 4.72 -13.44 -8.53
C LYS A 81 5.25 -12.91 -7.20
N ILE A 82 5.76 -13.81 -6.36
CA ILE A 82 6.60 -13.43 -5.22
C ILE A 82 8.01 -13.16 -5.76
N VAL A 83 8.54 -11.97 -5.50
CA VAL A 83 9.89 -11.56 -5.92
C VAL A 83 10.66 -11.00 -4.74
N SER A 84 11.99 -11.10 -4.77
CA SER A 84 12.86 -10.50 -3.76
C SER A 84 13.31 -9.11 -4.18
N SER A 85 13.25 -8.16 -3.25
CA SER A 85 13.71 -6.77 -3.40
C SER A 85 15.17 -6.61 -3.85
N ASN A 86 16.00 -7.64 -3.66
CA ASN A 86 17.42 -7.63 -4.01
C ASN A 86 17.79 -8.31 -5.34
N TYR A 87 16.82 -8.87 -6.05
CA TYR A 87 17.12 -9.75 -7.18
C TYR A 87 17.21 -8.98 -8.50
N ASN A 88 18.43 -8.69 -8.96
CA ASN A 88 18.84 -8.10 -10.25
C ASN A 88 18.18 -6.78 -10.69
N ASP A 89 18.99 -5.89 -11.27
CA ASP A 89 18.59 -4.59 -11.87
C ASP A 89 17.55 -4.68 -13.02
N GLU A 90 17.12 -5.89 -13.41
CA GLU A 90 16.17 -6.16 -14.49
C GLU A 90 14.71 -6.29 -14.02
N ILE A 91 14.44 -6.37 -12.70
CA ILE A 91 13.06 -6.41 -12.22
C ILE A 91 12.47 -4.99 -12.24
N VAL A 92 11.51 -4.80 -13.14
CA VAL A 92 10.55 -3.71 -13.07
C VAL A 92 9.79 -3.83 -11.75
N GLY A 93 10.09 -2.97 -10.77
CA GLY A 93 9.43 -2.98 -9.46
C GLY A 93 10.19 -2.22 -8.35
N PRO A 94 9.69 -2.30 -7.10
CA PRO A 94 10.35 -1.74 -5.93
C PRO A 94 11.75 -2.33 -5.69
N LYS A 95 12.77 -1.50 -5.52
CA LYS A 95 14.13 -1.95 -5.14
C LYS A 95 14.31 -2.20 -3.63
N THR A 96 13.26 -2.01 -2.85
CA THR A 96 13.27 -2.14 -1.39
C THR A 96 11.97 -2.75 -0.94
N ASP A 97 12.02 -3.59 0.09
CA ASP A 97 10.83 -4.10 0.76
C ASP A 97 10.25 -3.11 1.81
N VAL A 98 9.01 -3.32 2.25
CA VAL A 98 8.36 -2.50 3.29
C VAL A 98 9.11 -2.60 4.62
N SER A 99 9.65 -3.78 4.95
CA SER A 99 10.25 -4.14 6.24
C SER A 99 11.64 -3.52 6.55
N PHE A 100 12.06 -2.48 5.84
CA PHE A 100 13.43 -1.91 5.92
C PHE A 100 14.51 -2.95 5.66
N GLY A 101 14.55 -3.53 4.46
CA GLY A 101 15.62 -4.43 4.08
C GLY A 101 15.34 -5.25 2.83
N ILE A 102 16.00 -6.41 2.82
CA ILE A 102 15.94 -7.47 1.82
C ILE A 102 14.75 -8.37 2.19
N GLY A 103 13.58 -8.09 1.65
CA GLY A 103 12.37 -8.90 1.80
C GLY A 103 11.81 -9.33 0.45
N ARG A 104 10.66 -10.01 0.49
CA ARG A 104 9.89 -10.48 -0.66
C ARG A 104 8.49 -9.87 -0.62
N TYR A 105 8.01 -9.48 -1.80
CA TYR A 105 6.68 -8.93 -1.99
C TYR A 105 6.02 -9.57 -3.21
N LEU A 106 4.72 -9.36 -3.38
CA LEU A 106 4.00 -9.74 -4.58
C LEU A 106 4.06 -8.67 -5.65
N ILE A 107 4.24 -9.07 -6.91
CA ILE A 107 4.23 -8.16 -8.05
C ILE A 107 3.38 -8.69 -9.20
N LEU A 108 2.66 -7.77 -9.84
CA LEU A 108 2.10 -7.88 -11.19
C LEU A 108 2.75 -6.79 -12.05
N LYS A 109 3.26 -7.12 -13.23
CA LYS A 109 4.06 -6.19 -14.03
C LYS A 109 3.85 -6.35 -15.53
N ASP A 110 4.34 -5.36 -16.27
CA ASP A 110 4.28 -5.27 -17.73
C ASP A 110 2.82 -5.29 -18.23
N ASP A 111 2.50 -5.78 -19.42
CA ASP A 111 1.10 -5.84 -19.90
C ASP A 111 0.42 -7.12 -19.38
N GLN A 112 -0.12 -7.06 -18.16
CA GLN A 112 -0.68 -8.22 -17.46
C GLN A 112 -1.97 -7.88 -16.72
N LYS A 113 -2.79 -8.90 -16.50
CA LYS A 113 -3.98 -8.85 -15.65
C LYS A 113 -4.11 -10.14 -14.88
N ASP A 114 -4.39 -10.05 -13.58
CA ASP A 114 -4.64 -11.22 -12.76
C ASP A 114 -5.34 -10.89 -11.44
N SER A 115 -6.00 -11.89 -10.87
CA SER A 115 -6.71 -11.81 -9.60
C SER A 115 -5.92 -12.56 -8.54
N LEU A 116 -5.67 -11.91 -7.41
CA LEU A 116 -5.19 -12.56 -6.20
C LEU A 116 -6.37 -12.78 -5.26
N ILE A 117 -6.60 -14.04 -4.85
CA ILE A 117 -7.82 -14.45 -4.18
C ILE A 117 -7.49 -15.08 -2.82
N LEU A 118 -8.21 -14.66 -1.78
CA LEU A 118 -8.26 -15.29 -0.46
C LEU A 118 -9.70 -15.70 -0.18
N LYS A 119 -9.92 -16.98 0.08
CA LYS A 119 -11.22 -17.56 0.44
C LYS A 119 -11.30 -17.89 1.92
N ASP A 120 -12.49 -18.24 2.37
CA ASP A 120 -12.79 -18.74 3.72
C ASP A 120 -12.36 -17.77 4.84
N LEU A 121 -12.61 -16.48 4.62
CA LEU A 121 -12.30 -15.45 5.61
C LEU A 121 -13.04 -15.71 6.93
N PRO A 122 -12.36 -15.50 8.08
CA PRO A 122 -12.99 -15.65 9.37
C PRO A 122 -13.96 -14.50 9.62
N LYS A 123 -15.06 -14.79 10.30
CA LYS A 123 -16.04 -13.77 10.71
C LYS A 123 -15.39 -12.74 11.66
N ASN A 124 -15.91 -11.52 11.64
CA ASN A 124 -15.55 -10.41 12.54
C ASN A 124 -14.21 -9.71 12.24
N GLN A 125 -13.63 -9.90 11.06
CA GLN A 125 -12.60 -8.98 10.58
C GLN A 125 -13.26 -7.65 10.22
N ILE A 126 -12.71 -6.53 10.69
CA ILE A 126 -13.30 -5.21 10.45
C ILE A 126 -12.34 -4.24 9.78
N CYS A 127 -11.06 -4.61 9.63
CA CYS A 127 -10.09 -3.89 8.81
C CYS A 127 -9.24 -4.87 7.99
N PHE A 128 -9.07 -4.55 6.71
CA PHE A 128 -8.12 -5.19 5.81
C PHE A 128 -7.08 -4.14 5.39
N SER A 129 -5.79 -4.48 5.48
CA SER A 129 -4.73 -3.57 5.07
C SER A 129 -3.61 -4.27 4.33
N PHE A 130 -2.92 -3.51 3.49
CA PHE A 130 -1.75 -3.96 2.74
C PHE A 130 -0.91 -2.76 2.33
N HIS A 131 0.39 -2.97 2.13
CA HIS A 131 1.25 -1.95 1.55
C HIS A 131 1.21 -2.04 0.02
N LEU A 132 1.15 -0.88 -0.63
CA LEU A 132 1.03 -0.74 -2.07
C LEU A 132 2.12 0.19 -2.61
N GLN A 133 2.76 -0.24 -3.70
CA GLN A 133 3.53 0.60 -4.59
C GLN A 133 3.07 0.33 -6.02
N LYS A 134 2.88 1.38 -6.84
CA LYS A 134 2.41 1.20 -8.21
C LYS A 134 2.85 2.31 -9.15
N THR A 135 2.97 2.00 -10.44
CA THR A 135 3.16 2.98 -11.50
C THR A 135 1.85 3.70 -11.85
N LYS A 136 1.93 4.68 -12.75
CA LYS A 136 0.81 5.57 -13.12
C LYS A 136 -0.31 4.83 -13.86
N ASN A 137 0.04 4.01 -14.84
CA ASN A 137 -0.88 3.38 -15.79
C ASN A 137 -1.35 2.00 -15.31
N THR A 138 -1.72 1.93 -14.03
CA THR A 138 -2.11 0.67 -13.38
C THR A 138 -3.38 0.83 -12.58
N LYS A 139 -4.16 -0.25 -12.57
CA LYS A 139 -5.44 -0.34 -11.88
C LYS A 139 -5.43 -1.52 -10.91
N LEU A 140 -5.69 -1.23 -9.64
CA LEU A 140 -5.92 -2.22 -8.59
C LEU A 140 -7.32 -2.01 -8.01
N ILE A 141 -8.12 -3.08 -7.99
CA ILE A 141 -9.45 -3.10 -7.37
C ILE A 141 -9.42 -4.16 -6.27
N VAL A 142 -9.86 -3.81 -5.07
CA VAL A 142 -10.14 -4.78 -4.01
C VAL A 142 -11.64 -4.97 -3.92
N THR A 143 -12.05 -6.23 -3.91
CA THR A 143 -13.45 -6.62 -3.85
C THR A 143 -13.68 -7.64 -2.75
N GLY A 144 -14.79 -7.48 -2.02
CA GLY A 144 -15.27 -8.46 -1.04
C GLY A 144 -16.49 -9.20 -1.57
N LEU A 145 -16.56 -10.50 -1.36
CA LEU A 145 -17.73 -11.32 -1.68
C LEU A 145 -18.46 -11.72 -0.40
N ASP A 146 -19.76 -11.46 -0.32
CA ASP A 146 -20.64 -11.96 0.73
C ASP A 146 -21.89 -12.62 0.14
N ALA A 147 -22.86 -12.96 0.99
CA ALA A 147 -24.11 -13.61 0.58
C ALA A 147 -24.98 -12.76 -0.36
N SER A 148 -24.80 -11.44 -0.38
CA SER A 148 -25.52 -10.52 -1.28
C SER A 148 -24.80 -10.31 -2.63
N GLY A 149 -23.53 -10.69 -2.73
CA GLY A 149 -22.74 -10.61 -3.96
C GLY A 149 -21.38 -9.94 -3.77
N LYS A 150 -20.83 -9.43 -4.87
CA LYS A 150 -19.48 -8.87 -4.98
C LYS A 150 -19.52 -7.34 -4.79
N HIS A 151 -18.71 -6.81 -3.88
CA HIS A 151 -18.69 -5.40 -3.47
C HIS A 151 -17.31 -4.77 -3.64
N ILE A 152 -17.21 -3.69 -4.42
CA ILE A 152 -15.96 -2.93 -4.55
C ILE A 152 -15.68 -2.21 -3.23
N LEU A 153 -14.55 -2.54 -2.61
CA LEU A 153 -14.11 -1.99 -1.34
C LEU A 153 -13.04 -0.91 -1.53
N PHE A 154 -12.25 -1.05 -2.59
CA PHE A 154 -11.21 -0.10 -2.95
C PHE A 154 -10.97 -0.14 -4.45
N GLN A 155 -10.65 1.02 -5.02
CA GLN A 155 -10.18 1.13 -6.39
C GLN A 155 -9.14 2.24 -6.52
N SER A 156 -7.98 1.89 -7.07
CA SER A 156 -6.99 2.88 -7.50
C SER A 156 -7.40 3.51 -8.83
N HIS A 157 -7.16 4.81 -9.02
CA HIS A 157 -7.49 5.47 -10.29
C HIS A 157 -6.42 5.21 -11.37
N PRO A 158 -6.81 4.76 -12.58
CA PRO A 158 -5.96 4.79 -13.76
C PRO A 158 -5.56 6.24 -14.08
N GLY A 159 -4.28 6.47 -14.42
CA GLY A 159 -3.77 7.80 -14.76
C GLY A 159 -3.54 8.76 -13.57
N GLY A 160 -3.84 8.33 -12.33
CA GLY A 160 -3.49 9.03 -11.09
C GLY A 160 -1.97 9.07 -10.85
N LYS A 161 -1.47 9.88 -9.89
CA LYS A 161 -0.02 9.90 -9.60
C LYS A 161 0.46 8.49 -9.21
N PRO A 162 1.70 8.12 -9.60
CA PRO A 162 2.30 6.89 -9.13
C PRO A 162 2.39 6.89 -7.59
N ILE A 163 2.25 5.71 -7.01
CA ILE A 163 2.55 5.50 -5.58
C ILE A 163 3.98 5.01 -5.57
N SER A 164 4.93 5.94 -5.47
CA SER A 164 6.36 5.67 -5.57
C SER A 164 7.00 5.23 -4.26
N GLU A 165 6.29 5.36 -3.14
CA GLU A 165 6.72 4.91 -1.82
C GLU A 165 5.70 3.92 -1.29
N TRP A 166 6.15 2.85 -0.63
CA TRP A 166 5.26 1.91 0.05
C TRP A 166 4.24 2.64 0.92
N THR A 167 2.98 2.48 0.55
CA THR A 167 1.86 3.18 1.17
C THR A 167 0.90 2.15 1.76
N ASN A 168 0.66 2.23 3.06
CA ASN A 168 -0.30 1.37 3.75
C ASN A 168 -1.73 1.78 3.37
N VAL A 169 -2.38 0.92 2.58
CA VAL A 169 -3.79 1.01 2.22
C VAL A 169 -4.61 0.29 3.28
N LYS A 170 -5.59 0.97 3.87
CA LYS A 170 -6.49 0.43 4.89
C LYS A 170 -7.94 0.51 4.41
N ILE A 171 -8.63 -0.61 4.46
CA ILE A 171 -9.98 -0.81 3.92
C ILE A 171 -10.86 -1.32 5.05
N PRO A 172 -11.83 -0.51 5.53
CA PRO A 172 -12.81 -0.95 6.50
C PRO A 172 -13.72 -2.03 5.90
N LEU A 173 -13.93 -3.12 6.64
CA LEU A 173 -14.84 -4.21 6.26
C LEU A 173 -16.19 -4.10 6.98
N ILE A 174 -16.62 -2.88 7.31
CA ILE A 174 -17.74 -2.59 8.21
C ILE A 174 -19.01 -3.30 7.72
N ASP A 175 -19.66 -4.01 8.65
CA ASP A 175 -20.91 -4.77 8.49
C ASP A 175 -20.88 -5.95 7.50
N ALA A 176 -19.77 -6.17 6.82
CA ALA A 176 -19.68 -7.19 5.79
C ALA A 176 -19.14 -8.52 6.33
N ARG A 177 -19.95 -9.57 6.16
CA ARG A 177 -19.53 -10.96 6.41
C ARG A 177 -18.85 -11.53 5.16
N PHE A 178 -17.84 -10.82 4.66
CA PHE A 178 -17.12 -11.27 3.48
C PHE A 178 -16.49 -12.65 3.73
N ILE A 179 -16.70 -13.55 2.79
CA ILE A 179 -16.12 -14.89 2.77
C ILE A 179 -14.92 -14.98 1.83
N GLU A 180 -14.78 -14.01 0.92
CA GLU A 180 -13.67 -13.91 -0.03
C GLU A 180 -13.23 -12.46 -0.18
N ILE A 181 -11.92 -12.25 -0.30
CA ILE A 181 -11.30 -11.00 -0.76
C ILE A 181 -10.55 -11.30 -2.05
N GLN A 182 -10.81 -10.48 -3.05
CA GLN A 182 -10.16 -10.53 -4.36
C GLN A 182 -9.46 -9.21 -4.65
N ILE A 183 -8.18 -9.27 -5.00
CA ILE A 183 -7.37 -8.14 -5.45
C ILE A 183 -7.12 -8.30 -6.95
N ASP A 184 -7.84 -7.52 -7.74
CA ASP A 184 -7.76 -7.50 -9.19
C ASP A 184 -6.71 -6.48 -9.62
N GLY A 185 -5.61 -6.93 -10.22
CA GLY A 185 -4.56 -6.09 -10.78
C GLY A 185 -4.62 -6.04 -12.30
N HIS A 186 -4.36 -4.86 -12.87
CA HIS A 186 -4.17 -4.65 -14.30
C HIS A 186 -3.06 -3.62 -14.55
N THR A 187 -2.10 -4.00 -15.37
CA THR A 187 -0.96 -3.20 -15.81
C THR A 187 -1.00 -3.13 -17.34
N GLU A 188 -0.72 -1.96 -17.93
CA GLU A 188 -1.05 -1.68 -19.35
C GLU A 188 0.19 -1.60 -20.24
N GLU A 189 1.35 -1.17 -19.73
CA GLU A 189 2.55 -0.94 -20.53
C GLU A 189 3.77 -1.72 -20.03
N ALA A 190 4.77 -1.89 -20.89
CA ALA A 190 6.07 -2.40 -20.48
C ALA A 190 6.64 -1.50 -19.37
N LYS A 191 7.18 -2.12 -18.32
CA LYS A 191 7.66 -1.44 -17.10
C LYS A 191 6.59 -0.90 -16.15
N ASP A 192 5.30 -1.09 -16.42
CA ASP A 192 4.30 -0.88 -15.39
C ASP A 192 4.38 -1.97 -14.32
N PHE A 193 4.02 -1.62 -13.09
CA PHE A 193 3.86 -2.61 -12.03
C PHE A 193 2.88 -2.18 -10.96
N ILE A 194 2.35 -3.20 -10.30
CA ILE A 194 1.67 -3.14 -9.02
C ILE A 194 2.43 -4.08 -8.09
N ALA A 195 2.95 -3.56 -6.99
CA ALA A 195 3.56 -4.33 -5.93
C ALA A 195 2.74 -4.20 -4.66
N ILE A 196 2.46 -5.34 -4.03
CA ILE A 196 1.75 -5.41 -2.75
C ILE A 196 2.55 -6.24 -1.77
N ASP A 197 2.44 -5.85 -0.50
CA ASP A 197 3.15 -6.51 0.57
C ASP A 197 2.39 -6.36 1.90
N ASP A 198 2.81 -7.11 2.92
CA ASP A 198 2.36 -6.93 4.31
C ASP A 198 0.83 -6.89 4.42
N ILE A 199 0.19 -7.97 3.96
CA ILE A 199 -1.26 -8.14 4.05
C ILE A 199 -1.65 -8.50 5.47
N PHE A 200 -2.58 -7.74 6.05
CA PHE A 200 -3.09 -7.95 7.41
C PHE A 200 -4.60 -7.78 7.52
N PHE A 201 -5.21 -8.60 8.38
CA PHE A 201 -6.58 -8.46 8.83
C PHE A 201 -6.63 -8.21 10.34
N THR A 202 -7.49 -7.29 10.77
CA THR A 202 -7.69 -7.02 12.19
C THR A 202 -9.16 -6.95 12.57
N LYS A 203 -9.43 -7.29 13.84
CA LYS A 203 -10.72 -7.09 14.51
C LYS A 203 -10.88 -5.67 15.07
N GLU A 204 -9.93 -4.79 14.81
CA GLU A 204 -9.95 -3.42 15.26
C GLU A 204 -10.30 -2.49 14.10
N LYS A 205 -10.98 -1.38 14.41
CA LYS A 205 -11.34 -0.40 13.38
C LYS A 205 -10.06 0.03 12.68
N CYS A 206 -10.11 0.21 11.36
CA CYS A 206 -9.00 0.81 10.65
C CYS A 206 -8.65 2.14 11.35
N SER A 207 -7.45 2.21 11.95
CA SER A 207 -6.94 3.44 12.54
C SER A 207 -7.13 4.58 11.54
N GLN A 208 -7.65 5.73 11.96
CA GLN A 208 -8.06 6.80 11.06
C GLN A 208 -7.04 7.04 9.95
N ASN A 209 -7.53 7.03 8.71
CA ASN A 209 -6.80 7.09 7.45
C ASN A 209 -5.47 7.86 7.53
N VAL A 210 -4.35 7.13 7.62
CA VAL A 210 -3.00 7.67 7.38
C VAL A 210 -2.70 7.66 5.87
N LEU A 211 -3.71 7.48 5.02
CA LEU A 211 -3.57 7.84 3.61
C LEU A 211 -3.39 9.34 3.54
N ARG A 212 -2.30 9.77 2.87
CA ARG A 212 -2.03 11.18 2.60
C ARG A 212 -3.29 11.79 1.98
N GLU A 213 -3.64 13.05 2.28
CA GLU A 213 -4.79 13.70 1.61
C GLU A 213 -4.69 13.63 0.07
N GLU A 214 -3.47 13.66 -0.47
CA GLU A 214 -3.20 13.46 -1.89
C GLU A 214 -3.51 12.05 -2.39
N ASP A 215 -3.28 11.01 -1.56
CA ASP A 215 -3.68 9.63 -1.89
C ASP A 215 -5.19 9.43 -1.73
N ARG A 216 -5.82 10.10 -0.75
CA ARG A 216 -7.29 10.06 -0.60
C ARG A 216 -8.01 10.59 -1.84
N LYS A 217 -7.49 11.65 -2.48
CA LYS A 217 -8.02 12.12 -3.78
C LYS A 217 -7.79 11.15 -4.93
N MET A 218 -6.83 10.23 -4.81
CA MET A 218 -6.50 9.20 -5.79
C MET A 218 -7.17 7.85 -5.53
N LEU A 219 -7.97 7.74 -4.47
CA LEU A 219 -8.63 6.51 -4.04
C LEU A 219 -10.12 6.80 -3.86
N LYS A 220 -10.99 6.13 -4.62
CA LYS A 220 -12.41 6.07 -4.23
C LYS A 220 -12.51 5.02 -3.13
N LEU A 221 -12.16 5.40 -1.92
CA LEU A 221 -12.75 4.75 -0.76
C LEU A 221 -14.22 5.15 -0.80
N LYS A 222 -15.15 4.20 -0.62
CA LYS A 222 -16.51 4.62 -0.30
C LYS A 222 -16.38 5.48 0.96
N ASP A 223 -16.70 6.77 0.81
CA ASP A 223 -16.76 7.68 1.95
C ASP A 223 -17.63 7.00 3.02
N LEU A 224 -17.01 6.76 4.16
CA LEU A 224 -17.68 6.37 5.40
C LEU A 224 -18.10 7.66 6.13
#